data_AF-A0A9E1Y6E2-F1
#
_entry.id   AF-A0A9E1Y6E2-F1
#
_cell.length_a   1.000
_cell.length_b   1.000
_cell.length_c   1.000
_cell.angle_alpha   90.00
_cell.angle_beta   90.00
_cell.angle_gamma   90.00
#
_symmetry.space_group_name_H-M   'P 1'
#
loop_
_entity.id
_entity.type
_entity.pdbx_description
1 polymer ?
#
loop_
_entity_poly.entity_id
_entity_poly.type
_entity_poly.pdbx_seq_one_letter_code
_entity_poly.pdbx_strand_id
1 'polypeptide(L)' 'TEHTLFREETRWPGYYYRGDHMKLDDDNWHCLTVSRRDPKTGKFSMEKVPVYHIVDENEKKKAS' A
#
# COMPACT_ATOMS: atom_id res chain seq x y z
N THR A 1 3.86 9.26 -8.28
CA THR A 1 5.08 9.83 -7.67
C THR A 1 4.98 9.88 -6.16
N GLU A 2 3.97 10.47 -5.56
CA GLU A 2 3.82 10.65 -4.11
C GLU A 2 3.47 9.34 -3.38
N HIS A 3 2.60 8.53 -3.97
CA HIS A 3 2.22 7.22 -3.42
C HIS A 3 3.40 6.25 -3.35
N THR A 4 4.21 6.18 -4.42
CA THR A 4 5.38 5.31 -4.47
C THR A 4 6.49 5.79 -3.54
N LEU A 5 6.65 7.10 -3.36
CA LEU A 5 7.65 7.66 -2.44
C LEU A 5 7.25 7.46 -0.98
N PHE A 6 5.97 7.68 -0.66
CA PHE A 6 5.46 7.45 0.69
C PHE A 6 5.55 5.98 1.09
N ARG A 7 5.28 5.04 0.18
CA ARG A 7 5.38 3.59 0.44
C ARG A 7 6.83 3.10 0.36
N GLU A 8 7.39 2.77 1.52
CA GLU A 8 8.79 2.34 1.69
C GLU A 8 8.95 0.81 1.55
N GLU A 9 8.42 0.24 0.47
CA GLU A 9 8.58 -1.19 0.14
C GLU A 9 8.41 -1.44 -1.37
N THR A 10 8.76 -2.65 -1.81
CA THR A 10 8.40 -3.17 -3.13
C THR A 10 7.31 -4.24 -2.96
N ARG A 11 6.04 -3.81 -3.04
CA ARG A 11 4.87 -4.67 -2.89
C ARG A 11 4.56 -5.53 -4.12
N TRP A 12 4.79 -4.97 -5.32
CA TRP A 12 4.44 -5.61 -6.58
C TRP A 12 5.66 -5.71 -7.50
N PRO A 13 6.63 -6.58 -7.15
CA PRO A 13 7.78 -6.84 -8.02
C PRO A 13 7.29 -7.34 -9.38
N GLY A 14 7.81 -6.75 -10.44
CA GLY A 14 7.35 -6.99 -11.82
C GLY A 14 6.49 -5.87 -12.37
N TYR A 15 5.79 -5.12 -11.52
CA TYR A 15 5.13 -3.86 -11.92
C TYR A 15 6.04 -2.66 -11.70
N TYR A 16 6.66 -2.55 -10.51
CA TYR A 16 7.73 -1.58 -10.25
C TYR A 16 8.68 -2.09 -9.15
N TYR A 17 9.83 -1.43 -9.03
CA TYR A 17 10.83 -1.70 -8.00
C TYR A 17 11.28 -0.41 -7.31
N ARG A 18 11.31 -0.38 -5.97
CA ARG A 18 11.94 0.67 -5.15
C ARG A 18 13.36 0.21 -4.83
N GLY A 19 14.36 0.79 -5.50
CA GLY A 19 15.77 0.39 -5.34
C GLY A 19 16.32 0.50 -3.91
N ASP A 20 15.76 1.41 -3.12
CA ASP A 20 16.05 1.65 -1.71
C ASP A 20 15.21 0.82 -0.73
N HIS A 21 14.07 0.25 -1.16
CA HIS A 21 13.29 -0.75 -0.40
C HIS A 21 12.82 -1.89 -1.31
N MET A 22 13.72 -2.81 -1.61
CA MET A 22 13.51 -3.88 -2.60
C MET A 22 12.61 -5.02 -2.13
N LYS A 23 12.30 -5.10 -0.83
CA LYS A 23 11.53 -6.20 -0.24
C LYS A 23 10.09 -5.77 0.05
N LEU A 24 9.22 -6.78 0.14
CA LEU A 24 7.87 -6.66 0.69
C LEU A 24 7.97 -6.60 2.22
N ASP A 25 7.19 -5.72 2.85
CA ASP A 25 7.19 -5.46 4.29
C ASP A 25 5.76 -5.50 4.83
N ASP A 26 5.31 -6.68 5.26
CA ASP A 26 3.97 -6.83 5.83
C ASP A 26 3.82 -6.27 7.24
N ASP A 27 4.92 -6.18 8.00
CA ASP A 27 4.90 -5.69 9.37
C ASP A 27 4.53 -4.19 9.41
N ASN A 28 4.99 -3.40 8.43
CA ASN A 28 4.77 -1.95 8.41
C ASN A 28 3.87 -1.46 7.26
N TRP A 29 3.71 -2.25 6.20
CA TRP A 29 3.07 -1.82 4.95
C TRP A 29 1.97 -2.74 4.44
N HIS A 30 1.50 -3.70 5.25
CA HIS A 30 0.23 -4.38 5.04
C HIS A 30 -0.97 -3.46 5.37
N CYS A 31 -1.05 -2.35 4.64
CA CYS A 31 -2.05 -1.31 4.78
C CYS A 31 -2.36 -0.72 3.40
N LEU A 32 -3.43 0.04 3.30
CA LEU A 32 -3.71 0.89 2.14
C LEU A 32 -2.94 2.21 2.27
N THR A 33 -2.39 2.70 1.16
CA THR A 33 -1.84 4.05 1.08
C THR A 33 -2.92 4.95 0.52
N VAL A 34 -3.42 5.89 1.33
CA VAL A 34 -4.48 6.83 0.94
C VAL A 34 -3.88 8.23 0.90
N SER A 35 -4.39 9.07 0.01
CA SER A 35 -3.99 10.47 -0.03
C SER A 35 -5.15 11.41 -0.30
N ARG A 36 -5.01 12.64 0.19
CA ARG A 36 -5.87 13.77 -0.15
C ARG A 36 -5.02 14.92 -0.62
N ARG A 37 -5.39 15.52 -1.74
CA ARG A 37 -4.74 16.72 -2.26
C ARG A 37 -5.58 17.94 -1.91
N ASP A 38 -4.97 18.96 -1.32
CA ASP A 38 -5.61 20.25 -1.13
C ASP A 38 -5.75 20.98 -2.49
N PRO A 39 -6.97 21.32 -2.94
CA PRO A 39 -7.16 21.99 -4.23
C PRO A 39 -6.60 23.42 -4.27
N LYS A 40 -6.41 24.08 -3.12
CA LYS A 40 -5.89 25.46 -3.06
C LYS A 40 -4.37 25.49 -3.10
N THR A 41 -3.72 24.63 -2.30
CA THR A 41 -2.25 24.63 -2.16
C THR A 41 -1.57 23.57 -3.03
N GLY A 42 -2.31 22.60 -3.54
CA GLY A 42 -1.80 21.48 -4.33
C GLY A 42 -1.03 20.44 -3.51
N LYS A 43 -0.89 20.63 -2.19
CA LYS A 43 -0.15 19.73 -1.29
C LYS A 43 -0.93 18.44 -1.04
N PHE A 44 -0.20 17.32 -0.93
CA PHE A 44 -0.76 16.03 -0.57
C PHE A 44 -0.59 15.76 0.92
N SER A 45 -1.66 15.32 1.58
CA SER A 45 -1.60 14.59 2.85
C SER A 45 -1.68 13.09 2.55
N MET A 46 -0.76 12.31 3.10
CA MET A 46 -0.66 10.87 2.91
C MET A 46 -0.97 10.17 4.24
N GLU A 47 -1.64 9.02 4.19
CA GLU A 47 -1.93 8.22 5.38
C GLU A 47 -1.84 6.71 5.09
N LYS A 48 -1.60 5.93 6.15
CA LYS A 48 -1.73 4.47 6.18
C LYS A 48 -3.10 4.14 6.78
N VAL A 49 -3.92 3.36 6.06
CA VAL A 49 -5.22 2.87 6.55
C VAL A 49 -5.16 1.34 6.63
N PRO A 50 -5.60 0.70 7.73
CA PRO A 50 -5.55 -0.75 7.86
C PRO A 50 -6.35 -1.46 6.75
N VAL A 51 -5.85 -2.61 6.32
CA VAL A 51 -6.60 -3.53 5.45
C VAL A 51 -7.53 -4.36 6.32
N TYR A 52 -8.82 -4.34 6.01
CA TYR A 52 -9.81 -5.22 6.65
C TYR A 52 -10.12 -6.39 5.73
N HIS A 53 -9.83 -7.60 6.19
CA HIS A 53 -10.22 -8.82 5.48
C HIS A 53 -11.70 -9.12 5.79
N ILE A 54 -12.56 -8.94 4.79
CA ILE A 54 -14.00 -9.19 4.91
C ILE A 54 -14.32 -10.69 4.84
N VAL A 55 -13.49 -11.44 4.10
CA VAL A 55 -13.62 -12.89 3.92
C VAL A 55 -12.49 -13.57 4.67
N ASP A 56 -12.86 -14.47 5.58
CA ASP A 56 -11.91 -15.25 6.36
C ASP A 56 -11.10 -16.19 5.46
N GLU A 57 -9.86 -16.46 5.86
CA GLU A 57 -8.97 -17.36 5.12
C GLU A 57 -9.55 -18.77 4.93
N ASN A 58 -10.44 -19.18 5.84
CA ASN A 58 -11.16 -20.45 5.77
C ASN A 58 -12.14 -20.53 4.58
N GLU A 59 -12.70 -19.39 4.15
CA GLU A 59 -13.60 -19.34 2.99
C GLU A 59 -12.84 -19.20 1.67
N LYS A 60 -11.67 -18.53 1.67
CA LYS A 60 -10.82 -18.39 0.46
C LYS A 60 -10.35 -19.75 -0.09
N LYS A 61 -10.04 -20.72 0.78
CA LYS A 61 -9.60 -22.07 0.37
C LYS A 61 -10.69 -22.89 -0.33
N LYS A 62 -11.97 -22.53 -0.20
CA LYS A 62 -13.07 -23.24 -0.88
C LYS A 62 -13.28 -22.77 -2.33
N ALA A 63 -12.75 -21.61 -2.70
CA ALA A 63 -12.99 -20.98 -4.00
C ALA A 63 -11.84 -21.14 -5.01
N SER A 64 -10.73 -21.77 -4.60
CA SER A 64 -9.55 -22.05 -5.44
C SER A 64 -9.36 -23.54 -5.65
#